data_AF-A0A1H7CHL9-F1
#
_entry.id   AF-A0A1H7CHL9-F1
#
_cell.length_a   1.000
_cell.length_b   1.000
_cell.length_c   1.000
_cell.angle_alpha   90.00
_cell.angle_beta   90.00
_cell.angle_gamma   90.00
#
_symmetry.space_group_name_H-M   'P 1'
#
loop_
_entity.id
_entity.type
_entity.pdbx_description
1 polymer ?
#
loop_
_entity_poly.entity_id
_entity_poly.type
_entity_poly.pdbx_seq_one_letter_code
_entity_poly.pdbx_strand_id
1 'polypeptide(L)'
;MSGVSGVSGMSFDDLSRRTGIEIPPLLAQLLAGGPPALASFSDFEWIDAAEAAGTVDEWLDAKWQDGRRFLPFAQSGAGDAYCLMPLDGTGTGTGGGDTVGVAFVWHDAEESRIEHASFSDFVCAKFLQTFADMSWLEESDLSEEEMAERVVADVAAVSAFMDAGTAAWLQALSRLPIEQRPYKAGPRARPEPVPSLIPQDRMDEELLRFERPHAEAFPVKPRWEIGE
;
A
#
# COMPACT_ATOMS: atom_id res chain seq x y z
N MET A 1 40.48 22.70 2.77
CA MET A 1 40.37 21.62 1.76
C MET A 1 40.37 20.33 2.56
N SER A 2 39.34 19.50 2.58
CA SER A 2 38.34 19.25 1.53
C SER A 2 37.00 18.95 2.18
N GLY A 3 35.93 19.47 1.58
CA GLY A 3 34.57 19.10 1.92
C GLY A 3 34.33 17.65 1.55
N VAL A 4 33.69 16.92 2.46
CA VAL A 4 33.04 15.66 2.13
C VAL A 4 31.75 16.08 1.43
N SER A 5 31.77 16.02 0.10
CA SER A 5 30.56 16.11 -0.71
C SER A 5 29.69 14.91 -0.36
N GLY A 6 28.63 15.15 0.41
CA GLY A 6 27.62 14.13 0.67
C GLY A 6 27.03 13.68 -0.66
N VAL A 7 26.97 12.37 -0.87
CA VAL A 7 26.16 11.81 -1.94
C VAL A 7 24.72 12.14 -1.55
N SER A 8 24.12 13.14 -2.19
CA SER A 8 22.69 13.39 -2.06
C SER A 8 21.98 12.19 -2.68
N GLY A 9 21.61 11.21 -1.84
CA GLY A 9 20.73 10.13 -2.23
C GLY A 9 19.36 10.68 -2.63
N MET A 10 18.71 10.02 -3.57
CA MET A 10 17.34 10.35 -3.95
C MET A 10 16.43 10.22 -2.72
N SER A 11 15.60 11.23 -2.49
CA SER A 11 14.58 11.22 -1.43
C SER A 11 13.17 11.10 -2.02
N PHE A 12 12.19 10.71 -1.21
CA PHE A 12 10.79 10.72 -1.63
C PHE A 12 10.28 12.14 -1.95
N ASP A 13 10.85 13.18 -1.34
CA ASP A 13 10.56 14.58 -1.71
C ASP A 13 11.07 14.90 -3.13
N ASP A 14 12.23 14.38 -3.53
CA ASP A 14 12.73 14.50 -4.89
C ASP A 14 11.81 13.77 -5.88
N LEU A 15 11.37 12.56 -5.53
CA LEU A 15 10.47 11.76 -6.36
C LEU A 15 9.08 12.40 -6.47
N SER A 16 8.57 12.98 -5.38
CA SER A 16 7.34 13.78 -5.36
C SER A 16 7.42 14.97 -6.32
N ARG A 17 8.52 15.73 -6.29
CA ARG A 17 8.74 16.84 -7.24
C ARG A 17 8.87 16.36 -8.69
N ARG A 18 9.55 15.23 -8.91
CA ARG A 18 9.75 14.63 -10.24
C ARG A 18 8.42 14.16 -10.85
N THR A 19 7.57 13.52 -10.06
CA THR A 19 6.28 12.97 -10.50
C THR A 19 5.15 14.01 -10.41
N GLY A 20 5.36 15.10 -9.67
CA GLY A 20 4.32 16.09 -9.36
C GLY A 20 3.17 15.50 -8.52
N ILE A 21 3.44 14.43 -7.75
CA ILE A 21 2.48 13.78 -6.86
C ILE A 21 2.84 14.15 -5.43
N GLU A 22 1.92 14.78 -4.72
CA GLU A 22 2.09 15.11 -3.30
C GLU A 22 2.00 13.85 -2.43
N ILE A 23 2.91 13.70 -1.48
CA ILE A 23 2.93 12.58 -0.54
C ILE A 23 1.90 12.86 0.57
N PRO A 24 0.90 11.98 0.79
CA PRO A 24 -0.05 12.15 1.86
C PRO A 24 0.62 12.21 3.24
N PRO A 25 0.11 13.03 4.19
CA PRO A 25 0.75 13.21 5.50
C PRO A 25 1.03 11.90 6.24
N LEU A 26 0.08 10.95 6.23
CA LEU A 26 0.27 9.64 6.86
C LEU A 26 1.45 8.88 6.25
N LEU A 27 1.54 8.82 4.91
CA LEU A 27 2.66 8.16 4.24
C LEU A 27 3.98 8.86 4.56
N ALA A 28 4.02 10.20 4.55
CA ALA A 28 5.23 10.95 4.91
C ALA A 28 5.75 10.61 6.31
N GLN A 29 4.84 10.44 7.29
CA GLN A 29 5.22 10.02 8.65
C GLN A 29 5.79 8.61 8.67
N LEU A 30 5.19 7.66 7.94
CA LEU A 30 5.67 6.29 7.86
C LEU A 30 7.04 6.20 7.19
N LEU A 31 7.24 6.93 6.09
CA LEU A 31 8.53 7.01 5.38
C LEU A 31 9.64 7.61 6.25
N ALA A 32 9.31 8.58 7.11
CA ALA A 32 10.26 9.18 8.04
C ALA A 32 10.58 8.29 9.26
N GLY A 33 9.70 7.35 9.62
CA GLY A 33 9.80 6.53 10.83
C GLY A 33 10.78 5.35 10.77
N GLY A 34 11.13 4.86 9.57
CA GLY A 34 11.99 3.68 9.38
C GLY A 34 11.29 2.32 9.62
N PRO A 35 11.97 1.17 9.39
CA PRO A 35 11.33 -0.15 9.36
C PRO A 35 10.99 -0.75 10.74
N PRO A 36 9.84 -1.46 10.90
CA PRO A 36 8.59 -1.13 10.24
C PRO A 36 7.37 -1.08 11.17
N ALA A 37 6.63 0.00 10.99
CA ALA A 37 5.18 -0.07 10.93
C ALA A 37 4.74 -0.82 9.65
N LEU A 38 3.64 -1.55 9.74
CA LEU A 38 2.99 -2.36 8.69
C LEU A 38 3.68 -3.69 8.35
N ALA A 39 4.52 -4.24 9.23
CA ALA A 39 5.15 -5.54 8.98
C ALA A 39 4.17 -6.73 9.04
N SER A 40 2.96 -6.50 9.56
CA SER A 40 1.85 -7.46 9.58
C SER A 40 1.13 -7.61 8.24
N PHE A 41 1.43 -6.75 7.25
CA PHE A 41 0.81 -6.84 5.93
C PHE A 41 1.43 -7.97 5.12
N SER A 42 0.59 -8.85 4.60
CA SER A 42 1.01 -9.84 3.62
C SER A 42 1.35 -9.16 2.29
N ASP A 43 2.38 -9.71 1.64
CA ASP A 43 2.82 -9.32 0.29
C ASP A 43 2.99 -7.80 0.12
N PHE A 44 3.68 -7.19 1.08
CA PHE A 44 3.93 -5.75 1.15
C PHE A 44 5.33 -5.48 1.67
N GLU A 45 6.15 -4.85 0.85
CA GLU A 45 7.53 -4.49 1.15
C GLU A 45 7.73 -3.00 0.91
N TRP A 46 8.13 -2.26 1.94
CA TRP A 46 8.57 -0.88 1.76
C TRP A 46 9.79 -0.84 0.84
N ILE A 47 9.78 0.08 -0.12
CA ILE A 47 10.92 0.36 -0.97
C ILE A 47 11.50 1.73 -0.62
N ASP A 48 12.81 1.90 -0.81
CA ASP A 48 13.43 3.20 -0.68
C ASP A 48 13.17 4.10 -1.91
N ALA A 49 13.54 5.38 -1.81
CA ALA A 49 13.28 6.33 -2.88
C ALA A 49 14.12 6.05 -4.15
N ALA A 50 15.26 5.35 -4.04
CA ALA A 50 16.05 4.96 -5.19
C ALA A 50 15.42 3.76 -5.91
N GLU A 51 14.91 2.78 -5.18
CA GLU A 51 14.13 1.65 -5.70
C GLU A 51 12.83 2.13 -6.37
N ALA A 52 12.11 3.05 -5.71
CA ALA A 52 10.92 3.68 -6.29
C ALA A 52 11.23 4.43 -7.59
N ALA A 53 12.34 5.17 -7.63
CA ALA A 53 12.77 5.84 -8.85
C ALA A 53 13.17 4.87 -9.96
N GLY A 54 13.84 3.77 -9.62
CA GLY A 54 14.14 2.67 -10.55
C GLY A 54 12.89 2.09 -11.19
N THR A 55 11.85 1.83 -10.38
CA THR A 55 10.53 1.36 -10.85
C THR A 55 9.91 2.35 -11.86
N VAL A 56 9.96 3.65 -11.55
CA VAL A 56 9.51 4.71 -12.48
C VAL A 56 10.33 4.70 -13.78
N ASP A 57 11.65 4.61 -13.68
CA ASP A 57 12.53 4.65 -14.85
C ASP A 57 12.41 3.41 -15.75
N GLU A 58 12.12 2.25 -15.15
CA GLU A 58 12.07 0.97 -15.84
C GLU A 58 10.74 0.76 -16.57
N TRP A 59 9.60 0.97 -15.91
CA TRP A 59 8.31 0.60 -16.50
C TRP A 59 7.13 1.52 -16.16
N LEU A 60 7.26 2.47 -15.22
CA LEU A 60 6.19 3.42 -14.86
C LEU A 60 6.44 4.87 -15.32
N ASP A 61 7.32 5.08 -16.30
CA ASP A 61 7.61 6.41 -16.83
C ASP A 61 6.38 6.98 -17.54
N ALA A 62 5.91 8.15 -17.09
CA ALA A 62 4.72 8.81 -17.62
C ALA A 62 4.76 9.04 -19.14
N LYS A 63 5.94 9.15 -19.75
CA LYS A 63 6.09 9.27 -21.21
C LYS A 63 5.55 8.05 -21.97
N TRP A 64 5.55 6.88 -21.33
CA TRP A 64 5.06 5.62 -21.89
C TRP A 64 3.67 5.25 -21.37
N GLN A 65 3.21 5.85 -20.27
CA GLN A 65 1.92 5.54 -19.64
C GLN A 65 0.78 6.50 -20.03
N ASP A 66 0.81 7.03 -21.25
CA ASP A 66 -0.12 8.07 -21.75
C ASP A 66 -0.24 9.29 -20.83
N GLY A 67 0.88 9.69 -20.21
CA GLY A 67 0.93 10.82 -19.27
C GLY A 67 0.50 10.49 -17.84
N ARG A 68 0.09 9.24 -17.53
CA ARG A 68 -0.20 8.82 -16.16
C ARG A 68 1.07 8.88 -15.32
N ARG A 69 0.91 9.38 -14.09
CA ARG A 69 2.00 9.60 -13.15
C ARG A 69 1.84 8.64 -11.99
N PHE A 70 2.96 8.05 -11.58
CA PHE A 70 3.04 7.07 -10.51
C PHE A 70 4.11 7.50 -9.53
N LEU A 71 3.83 7.37 -8.24
CA LEU A 71 4.82 7.46 -7.18
C LEU A 71 4.79 6.14 -6.41
N PRO A 72 5.67 5.17 -6.75
CA PRO A 72 5.80 3.91 -6.03
C PRO A 72 6.27 4.15 -4.60
N PHE A 73 5.70 3.45 -3.63
CA PHE A 73 6.11 3.54 -2.23
C PHE A 73 6.33 2.17 -1.57
N ALA A 74 5.87 1.09 -2.19
CA ALA A 74 6.08 -0.27 -1.76
C ALA A 74 5.94 -1.22 -2.96
N GLN A 75 6.29 -2.49 -2.76
CA GLN A 75 6.12 -3.55 -3.75
C GLN A 75 5.57 -4.84 -3.14
N SER A 76 5.06 -5.74 -3.97
CA SER A 76 4.84 -7.16 -3.64
C SER A 76 6.15 -7.94 -3.70
N GLY A 77 6.17 -9.15 -3.15
CA GLY A 77 7.28 -10.09 -3.32
C GLY A 77 7.47 -10.56 -4.77
N ALA A 78 6.47 -10.33 -5.64
CA ALA A 78 6.57 -10.55 -7.08
C ALA A 78 7.14 -9.34 -7.86
N GLY A 79 7.26 -8.18 -7.21
CA GLY A 79 7.77 -6.94 -7.82
C GLY A 79 6.69 -6.03 -8.42
N ASP A 80 5.41 -6.29 -8.15
CA ASP A 80 4.30 -5.37 -8.49
C ASP A 80 4.33 -4.16 -7.56
N ALA A 81 3.95 -2.99 -8.07
CA ALA A 81 4.17 -1.73 -7.37
C ALA A 81 2.90 -1.19 -6.71
N TYR A 82 2.97 -0.89 -5.40
CA TYR A 82 1.99 -0.03 -4.74
C TYR A 82 2.34 1.43 -5.03
N CYS A 83 1.44 2.14 -5.72
CA CYS A 83 1.67 3.49 -6.21
C CYS A 83 0.63 4.49 -5.71
N LEU A 84 1.06 5.71 -5.42
CA LEU A 84 0.17 6.87 -5.44
C LEU A 84 -0.09 7.30 -6.89
N MET A 85 -1.34 7.67 -7.17
CA MET A 85 -1.76 8.19 -8.48
C MET A 85 -2.78 9.32 -8.33
N PRO A 86 -2.74 10.37 -9.17
CA PRO A 86 -3.82 11.35 -9.23
C PRO A 86 -5.17 10.71 -9.56
N LEU A 87 -6.22 11.02 -8.79
CA LEU A 87 -7.55 10.43 -8.97
C LEU A 87 -8.23 10.81 -10.30
N ASP A 88 -7.86 11.96 -10.87
CA ASP A 88 -8.39 12.50 -12.12
C ASP A 88 -7.69 11.94 -13.37
N GLY A 89 -6.67 11.09 -13.20
CA GLY A 89 -6.02 10.33 -14.27
C GLY A 89 -5.19 11.14 -15.26
N THR A 90 -5.33 12.47 -15.32
CA THR A 90 -4.63 13.31 -16.31
C THR A 90 -3.63 14.28 -15.70
N GLY A 91 -3.65 14.54 -14.38
CA GLY A 91 -2.66 15.42 -13.75
C GLY A 91 -2.56 16.82 -14.36
N THR A 92 -3.59 17.25 -15.10
CA THR A 92 -3.66 18.57 -15.75
C THR A 92 -4.20 19.64 -14.80
N GLY A 93 -4.31 19.33 -13.50
CA GLY A 93 -4.75 20.22 -12.44
C GLY A 93 -3.78 21.40 -12.27
N THR A 94 -4.04 22.50 -12.98
CA THR A 94 -3.39 23.78 -12.69
C THR A 94 -3.93 24.33 -11.37
N GLY A 95 -3.20 24.10 -10.27
CA GLY A 95 -3.23 25.02 -9.11
C GLY A 95 -4.01 24.60 -7.85
N GLY A 96 -4.12 23.31 -7.56
CA GLY A 96 -4.51 22.79 -6.24
C GLY A 96 -3.92 21.39 -6.08
N GLY A 97 -3.42 21.03 -4.89
CA GLY A 97 -2.79 19.71 -4.67
C GLY A 97 -3.69 18.60 -5.18
N ASP A 98 -3.17 17.80 -6.12
CA ASP A 98 -3.94 16.72 -6.73
C ASP A 98 -4.38 15.75 -5.63
N THR A 99 -5.67 15.44 -5.55
CA THR A 99 -6.14 14.33 -4.70
C THR A 99 -5.60 13.03 -5.27
N VAL A 100 -4.87 12.28 -4.46
CA VAL A 100 -4.21 11.03 -4.87
C VAL A 100 -4.87 9.82 -4.23
N GLY A 101 -5.03 8.76 -5.01
CA GLY A 101 -5.42 7.43 -4.53
C GLY A 101 -4.25 6.45 -4.54
N VAL A 102 -4.51 5.23 -4.09
CA VAL A 102 -3.54 4.12 -4.14
C VAL A 102 -3.97 3.11 -5.18
N ALA A 103 -3.04 2.74 -6.05
CA ALA A 103 -3.18 1.64 -7.00
C ALA A 103 -2.18 0.53 -6.66
N PHE A 104 -2.61 -0.72 -6.79
CA PHE A 104 -1.70 -1.84 -6.93
C PHE A 104 -1.49 -2.08 -8.44
N VAL A 105 -0.28 -1.82 -8.89
CA VAL A 105 0.08 -1.76 -10.31
C VAL A 105 0.82 -3.02 -10.67
N TRP A 106 0.18 -3.82 -11.53
CA TRP A 106 0.69 -5.11 -11.97
C TRP A 106 1.70 -4.94 -13.09
N HIS A 107 2.81 -5.65 -13.03
CA HIS A 107 3.81 -5.60 -14.10
C HIS A 107 3.49 -6.52 -15.29
N ASP A 108 2.61 -7.52 -15.10
CA ASP A 108 2.28 -8.55 -16.10
C ASP A 108 0.78 -8.72 -16.40
N ALA A 109 -0.10 -8.00 -15.70
CA ALA A 109 -1.52 -8.00 -16.00
C ALA A 109 -1.89 -6.94 -17.05
N GLU A 110 -2.94 -7.22 -17.83
CA GLU A 110 -3.39 -6.31 -18.90
C GLU A 110 -3.82 -4.93 -18.37
N GLU A 111 -4.39 -4.88 -17.16
CA GLU A 111 -4.93 -3.66 -16.58
C GLU A 111 -4.72 -3.58 -15.06
N SER A 112 -4.50 -2.36 -14.58
CA SER A 112 -4.47 -1.98 -13.16
C SER A 112 -5.57 -0.95 -12.85
N ARG A 113 -5.84 -0.71 -11.56
CA ARG A 113 -6.87 0.24 -11.09
C ARG A 113 -6.39 1.00 -9.85
N ILE A 114 -6.93 2.20 -9.65
CA ILE A 114 -6.81 2.89 -8.36
C ILE A 114 -7.85 2.28 -7.42
N GLU A 115 -7.42 1.41 -6.51
CA GLU A 115 -8.27 0.62 -5.62
C GLU A 115 -8.80 1.43 -4.43
N HIS A 116 -8.02 2.40 -3.96
CA HIS A 116 -8.34 3.20 -2.78
C HIS A 116 -8.30 4.71 -3.08
N ALA A 117 -9.26 5.45 -2.54
CA ALA A 117 -9.37 6.89 -2.75
C ALA A 117 -8.33 7.71 -1.98
N SER A 118 -7.67 7.11 -0.99
CA SER A 118 -6.59 7.72 -0.22
C SER A 118 -5.63 6.67 0.34
N PHE A 119 -4.45 7.11 0.80
CA PHE A 119 -3.51 6.24 1.51
C PHE A 119 -4.06 5.74 2.85
N SER A 120 -4.91 6.52 3.53
CA SER A 120 -5.54 6.08 4.78
C SER A 120 -6.55 4.95 4.53
N ASP A 121 -7.32 5.02 3.43
CA ASP A 121 -8.26 3.96 3.04
C ASP A 121 -7.50 2.66 2.72
N PHE A 122 -6.40 2.76 1.97
CA PHE A 122 -5.51 1.63 1.69
C PHE A 122 -5.02 0.95 2.97
N VAL A 123 -4.52 1.73 3.94
CA VAL A 123 -4.01 1.18 5.20
C VAL A 123 -5.14 0.52 6.01
N CYS A 124 -6.33 1.13 6.07
CA CYS A 124 -7.48 0.51 6.73
C CYS A 124 -7.90 -0.80 6.07
N ALA A 125 -7.93 -0.84 4.73
CA ALA A 125 -8.26 -2.04 3.97
C ALA A 125 -7.25 -3.16 4.19
N LYS A 126 -5.94 -2.87 4.13
CA LYS A 126 -4.88 -3.86 4.39
C LYS A 126 -4.92 -4.36 5.84
N PHE A 127 -5.23 -3.51 6.83
CA PHE A 127 -5.45 -3.98 8.21
C PHE A 127 -6.65 -4.92 8.31
N LEU A 128 -7.78 -4.62 7.66
CA LEU A 128 -8.93 -5.52 7.65
C LEU A 128 -8.59 -6.88 7.05
N GLN A 129 -7.80 -6.91 5.97
CA GLN A 129 -7.29 -8.14 5.37
C GLN A 129 -6.41 -8.91 6.34
N THR A 130 -5.41 -8.25 6.96
CA THR A 130 -4.57 -8.86 8.01
C THR A 130 -5.41 -9.37 9.19
N PHE A 131 -6.45 -8.65 9.61
CA PHE A 131 -7.30 -9.07 10.71
C PHE A 131 -8.17 -10.29 10.36
N ALA A 132 -8.47 -10.52 9.09
CA ALA A 132 -9.26 -11.66 8.65
C ALA A 132 -8.41 -12.89 8.32
N ASP A 133 -7.14 -12.68 7.97
CA ASP A 133 -6.19 -13.74 7.64
C ASP A 133 -4.78 -13.35 8.09
N MET A 134 -4.32 -13.97 9.19
CA MET A 134 -2.99 -13.78 9.77
C MET A 134 -2.03 -14.91 9.39
N SER A 135 -2.38 -15.78 8.44
CA SER A 135 -1.59 -16.98 8.11
C SER A 135 -0.14 -16.65 7.71
N TRP A 136 0.09 -15.53 7.03
CA TRP A 136 1.44 -15.06 6.67
C TRP A 136 2.35 -14.82 7.90
N LEU A 137 1.76 -14.36 9.02
CA LEU A 137 2.52 -14.16 10.26
C LEU A 137 2.83 -15.48 10.95
N GLU A 138 1.93 -16.46 10.85
CA GLU A 138 2.17 -17.83 11.30
C GLU A 138 3.26 -18.52 10.47
N GLU A 139 3.27 -18.31 9.14
CA GLU A 139 4.33 -18.79 8.23
C GLU A 139 5.70 -18.18 8.53
N SER A 140 5.73 -17.04 9.24
CA SER A 140 6.95 -16.39 9.72
C SER A 140 7.45 -16.95 11.06
N ASP A 141 6.98 -18.13 11.47
CA ASP A 141 7.29 -18.82 12.74
C ASP A 141 6.97 -18.00 14.00
N LEU A 142 6.01 -17.06 13.93
CA LEU A 142 5.58 -16.26 15.08
C LEU A 142 4.56 -17.02 15.93
N SER A 143 4.71 -16.96 17.25
CA SER A 143 3.66 -17.39 18.18
C SER A 143 2.43 -16.48 18.13
N GLU A 144 1.29 -16.97 18.62
CA GLU A 144 0.05 -16.17 18.70
C GLU A 144 0.24 -14.84 19.45
N GLU A 145 1.03 -14.84 20.52
CA GLU A 145 1.37 -13.64 21.29
C GLU A 145 2.20 -12.66 20.45
N GLU A 146 3.23 -13.13 19.76
CA GLU A 146 4.07 -12.30 18.88
C GLU A 146 3.30 -11.74 17.69
N MET A 147 2.36 -12.52 17.12
CA MET A 147 1.46 -12.06 16.07
C MET A 147 0.56 -10.94 16.57
N ALA A 148 -0.06 -11.10 17.75
CA ALA A 148 -0.91 -10.08 18.36
C ALA A 148 -0.13 -8.81 18.68
N GLU A 149 1.07 -8.94 19.29
CA GLU A 149 1.96 -7.81 19.58
C GLU A 149 2.35 -7.05 18.31
N ARG A 150 2.68 -7.77 17.23
CA ARG A 150 3.02 -7.17 15.94
C ARG A 150 1.86 -6.35 15.39
N VAL A 151 0.68 -6.94 15.33
CA VAL A 151 -0.52 -6.27 14.80
C VAL A 151 -0.86 -5.03 15.64
N VAL A 152 -0.79 -5.12 16.97
CA VAL A 152 -1.02 -3.98 17.86
C VAL A 152 0.02 -2.88 17.65
N ALA A 153 1.29 -3.23 17.46
CA ALA A 153 2.36 -2.27 17.22
C ALA A 153 2.17 -1.52 15.89
N ASP A 154 1.83 -2.23 14.82
CA ASP A 154 1.56 -1.62 13.51
C ASP A 154 0.36 -0.69 13.55
N VAL A 155 -0.73 -1.12 14.19
CA VAL A 155 -1.93 -0.29 14.36
C VAL A 155 -1.61 0.95 15.20
N ALA A 156 -0.81 0.82 16.27
CA ALA A 156 -0.42 1.96 17.08
C ALA A 156 0.41 3.00 16.30
N ALA A 157 1.34 2.53 15.46
CA ALA A 157 2.19 3.39 14.65
C ALA A 157 1.37 4.22 13.64
N VAL A 158 0.35 3.61 13.02
CA VAL A 158 -0.51 4.28 12.04
C VAL A 158 -1.56 5.16 12.71
N SER A 159 -2.26 4.62 13.70
CA SER A 159 -3.42 5.29 14.33
C SER A 159 -3.07 6.60 15.03
N ALA A 160 -1.79 6.80 15.39
CA ALA A 160 -1.27 8.06 15.92
C ALA A 160 -1.43 9.25 14.95
N PHE A 161 -1.61 8.98 13.66
CA PHE A 161 -1.72 10.00 12.60
C PHE A 161 -3.07 9.98 11.88
N MET A 162 -4.04 9.22 12.38
CA MET A 162 -5.41 9.15 11.86
C MET A 162 -6.38 10.01 12.68
N ASP A 163 -7.59 10.22 12.16
CA ASP A 163 -8.67 10.80 12.96
C ASP A 163 -9.04 9.89 14.13
N ALA A 164 -9.56 10.50 15.21
CA ALA A 164 -9.83 9.79 16.46
C ALA A 164 -10.82 8.62 16.31
N GLY A 165 -11.78 8.72 15.37
CA GLY A 165 -12.77 7.68 15.13
C GLY A 165 -12.14 6.45 14.49
N THR A 166 -11.41 6.66 13.40
CA THR A 166 -10.68 5.59 12.69
C THR A 166 -9.60 4.97 13.57
N ALA A 167 -8.85 5.78 14.30
CA ALA A 167 -7.83 5.32 15.24
C ALA A 167 -8.41 4.40 16.32
N ALA A 168 -9.49 4.82 16.99
CA ALA A 168 -10.13 4.03 18.03
C ALA A 168 -10.73 2.72 17.47
N TRP A 169 -11.28 2.77 16.26
CA TRP A 169 -11.84 1.60 15.59
C TRP A 169 -10.77 0.55 15.26
N LEU A 170 -9.67 0.94 14.61
CA LEU A 170 -8.56 0.02 14.32
C LEU A 170 -7.95 -0.58 15.60
N GLN A 171 -7.72 0.26 16.62
CA GLN A 171 -7.19 -0.20 17.91
C GLN A 171 -8.13 -1.16 18.65
N ALA A 172 -9.45 -1.05 18.44
CA ALA A 172 -10.41 -1.98 19.02
C ALA A 172 -10.36 -3.34 18.31
N LEU A 173 -10.29 -3.34 16.98
CA LEU A 173 -10.18 -4.56 16.18
C LEU A 173 -8.86 -5.30 16.45
N SER A 174 -7.75 -4.58 16.54
CA SER A 174 -6.41 -5.14 16.73
C SER A 174 -6.21 -5.84 18.07
N ARG A 175 -7.17 -5.72 19.00
CA ARG A 175 -7.14 -6.30 20.36
C ARG A 175 -8.18 -7.40 20.56
N LEU A 176 -8.90 -7.78 19.50
CA LEU A 176 -9.76 -8.95 19.54
C LEU A 176 -8.92 -10.23 19.77
N PRO A 177 -9.51 -11.31 20.29
CA PRO A 177 -8.80 -12.58 20.40
C PRO A 177 -8.50 -13.17 19.02
N ILE A 178 -7.32 -13.77 18.87
CA ILE A 178 -7.01 -14.59 17.71
C ILE A 178 -7.82 -15.88 17.81
N GLU A 179 -8.55 -16.23 16.75
CA GLU A 179 -9.25 -17.51 16.63
C GLU A 179 -9.03 -18.10 15.24
N GLN A 180 -9.11 -19.43 15.17
CA GLN A 180 -9.10 -20.16 13.90
C GLN A 180 -10.46 -20.05 13.23
N ARG A 181 -10.55 -19.32 12.11
CA ARG A 181 -11.81 -19.07 11.38
C ARG A 181 -11.69 -19.51 9.92
N PRO A 182 -12.81 -19.95 9.29
CA PRO A 182 -12.79 -20.29 7.88
C PRO A 182 -12.51 -19.05 7.03
N TYR A 183 -11.50 -19.15 6.16
CA TYR A 183 -11.15 -18.11 5.19
C TYR A 183 -11.02 -18.73 3.79
N LYS A 184 -11.56 -18.03 2.80
CA LYS A 184 -11.57 -18.45 1.40
C LYS A 184 -10.73 -17.49 0.56
N ALA A 185 -9.49 -17.88 0.27
CA ALA A 185 -8.50 -17.07 -0.46
C ALA A 185 -8.87 -16.74 -1.92
N GLY A 186 -9.86 -17.43 -2.51
CA GLY A 186 -10.30 -17.10 -3.86
C GLY A 186 -11.60 -17.80 -4.26
N PRO A 187 -12.24 -17.40 -5.37
CA PRO A 187 -13.60 -17.84 -5.73
C PRO A 187 -13.77 -19.35 -5.84
N ARG A 188 -12.71 -20.05 -6.28
CA ARG A 188 -12.66 -21.51 -6.46
C ARG A 188 -11.94 -22.26 -5.32
N ALA A 189 -11.34 -21.55 -4.37
CA ALA A 189 -10.67 -22.16 -3.22
C ALA A 189 -11.69 -22.80 -2.27
N ARG A 190 -11.25 -23.79 -1.51
CA ARG A 190 -12.01 -24.29 -0.36
C ARG A 190 -11.71 -23.38 0.83
N PRO A 191 -12.68 -23.10 1.72
CA PRO A 191 -12.38 -22.42 2.96
C PRO A 191 -11.43 -23.27 3.83
N GLU A 192 -10.41 -22.63 4.39
CA GLU A 192 -9.43 -23.24 5.29
C GLU A 192 -9.42 -22.48 6.62
N PRO A 193 -9.16 -23.16 7.76
CA PRO A 193 -9.02 -22.47 9.03
C PRO A 193 -7.73 -21.65 9.05
N VAL A 194 -7.84 -20.36 9.37
CA VAL A 194 -6.70 -19.44 9.50
C VAL A 194 -6.77 -18.68 10.83
N PRO A 195 -5.63 -18.30 11.43
CA PRO A 195 -5.63 -17.37 12.55
C PRO A 195 -6.19 -16.01 12.10
N SER A 196 -7.10 -15.45 12.90
CA SER A 196 -7.80 -14.20 12.56
C SER A 196 -8.27 -13.46 13.81
N LEU A 197 -8.48 -12.15 13.71
CA LEU A 197 -9.13 -11.28 14.71
C LEU A 197 -10.61 -11.04 14.38
N ILE A 198 -10.98 -11.03 13.10
CA ILE A 198 -12.35 -10.86 12.62
C ILE A 198 -12.72 -11.97 11.62
N PRO A 199 -14.01 -12.31 11.47
CA PRO A 199 -14.45 -13.23 10.42
C PRO A 199 -14.40 -12.57 9.02
N GLN A 200 -14.27 -13.39 7.97
CA GLN A 200 -14.15 -12.92 6.58
C GLN A 200 -15.37 -12.13 6.10
N ASP A 201 -16.59 -12.50 6.49
CA ASP A 201 -17.82 -11.78 6.13
C ASP A 201 -17.83 -10.34 6.67
N ARG A 202 -17.36 -10.14 7.90
CA ARG A 202 -17.19 -8.81 8.47
C ARG A 202 -16.12 -8.00 7.73
N MET A 203 -15.02 -8.62 7.34
CA MET A 203 -14.00 -7.96 6.50
C MET A 203 -14.62 -7.49 5.19
N ASP A 204 -15.32 -8.37 4.47
CA ASP A 204 -15.96 -8.06 3.19
C ASP A 204 -16.95 -6.90 3.32
N GLU A 205 -17.76 -6.87 4.38
CA GLU A 205 -18.70 -5.77 4.65
C GLU A 205 -18.00 -4.43 4.93
N GLU A 206 -16.92 -4.44 5.72
CA GLU A 206 -16.20 -3.22 6.10
C GLU A 206 -15.33 -2.68 4.96
N LEU A 207 -14.80 -3.54 4.09
CA LEU A 207 -13.99 -3.15 2.92
C LEU A 207 -14.76 -2.24 1.95
N LEU A 208 -16.09 -2.39 1.86
CA LEU A 208 -16.95 -1.53 1.04
C LEU A 208 -16.84 -0.03 1.38
N ARG A 209 -16.33 0.31 2.57
CA ARG A 209 -16.10 1.69 3.02
C ARG A 209 -14.83 2.31 2.44
N PHE A 210 -13.86 1.48 2.05
CA PHE A 210 -12.49 1.88 1.68
C PHE A 210 -12.15 1.57 0.22
N GLU A 211 -12.95 0.74 -0.43
CA GLU A 211 -12.86 0.50 -1.86
C GLU A 211 -13.35 1.71 -2.66
N ARG A 212 -12.74 1.92 -3.83
CA ARG A 212 -13.22 2.88 -4.81
C ARG A 212 -14.02 2.15 -5.90
N PRO A 213 -15.34 2.01 -5.76
CA PRO A 213 -16.16 1.39 -6.78
C PRO A 213 -16.06 2.21 -8.08
N HIS A 214 -16.00 1.51 -9.22
CA HIS A 214 -15.96 2.10 -10.56
C HIS A 214 -14.69 2.88 -10.92
N ALA A 215 -13.55 2.61 -10.28
CA ALA A 215 -12.27 3.09 -10.80
C ALA A 215 -12.03 2.57 -12.23
N GLU A 216 -11.75 3.49 -13.15
CA GLU A 216 -11.41 3.15 -14.54
C GLU A 216 -10.13 2.33 -14.56
N ALA A 217 -10.15 1.24 -15.32
CA ALA A 217 -8.98 0.42 -15.54
C ALA A 217 -8.02 1.13 -16.48
N PHE A 218 -6.72 0.93 -16.27
CA PHE A 218 -5.70 1.46 -17.16
C PHE A 218 -4.68 0.38 -17.47
N PRO A 219 -4.21 0.28 -18.73
CA PRO A 219 -3.12 -0.60 -19.07
C PRO A 219 -1.80 -0.01 -18.55
N VAL A 220 -0.87 -0.91 -18.26
CA VAL A 220 0.53 -0.58 -18.05
C VAL A 220 1.27 -0.97 -19.33
N LYS A 221 2.12 -0.08 -19.83
CA LYS A 221 2.96 -0.33 -21.01
C LYS A 221 4.42 -0.42 -20.58
N PRO A 222 4.88 -1.57 -20.06
CA PRO A 222 6.25 -1.66 -19.58
C PRO A 222 7.23 -1.56 -20.75
N ARG A 223 8.44 -1.06 -20.48
CA ARG A 223 9.39 -0.69 -21.54
C ARG A 223 9.80 -1.88 -22.42
N TRP A 224 9.89 -3.09 -21.85
CA TRP A 224 10.22 -4.31 -22.59
C TRP A 224 9.15 -4.73 -23.62
N GLU A 225 7.91 -4.25 -23.50
CA GLU A 225 6.85 -4.50 -24.50
C GLU A 225 6.86 -3.49 -25.65
N ILE A 226 7.49 -2.33 -25.46
CA ILE A 226 7.55 -1.25 -26.45
C ILE A 226 8.76 -1.42 -27.39
N GLY A 227 9.75 -2.24 -27.03
CA GLY A 227 10.87 -2.62 -27.89
C GLY A 227 12.04 -1.62 -27.95
N GLU A 228 12.21 -0.78 -26.94
CA GLU A 228 13.30 0.22 -26.80
C GLU A 228 14.14 0.06 -25.54
#